data_AF-A0A3S4MHR2-F1
#
_entry.id   AF-A0A3S4MHR2-F1
#
_cell.length_a   1.000
_cell.length_b   1.000
_cell.length_c   1.000
_cell.angle_alpha   90.00
_cell.angle_beta   90.00
_cell.angle_gamma   90.00
#
_symmetry.space_group_name_H-M   'P 1'
#
loop_
_entity.id
_entity.type
_entity.pdbx_description
1 polymer ?
#
loop_
_entity_poly.entity_id
_entity_poly.type
_entity_poly.pdbx_seq_one_letter_code
_entity_poly.pdbx_strand_id
1 'polypeptide(L)'
;MKKLAISVIAIAVLGSAGLANAASRSATATASWDAKAIKDTHSMLVVTPMKSLTFNYAEGMERFNTQEGAFDVTIAGQSGASDFKLTSKIISNTLTRSSDQSALTVGVQWNGADLSASTPTVMVDTSNGVSAGLAALSQAGAYAGAGRTSAQGAFAFNIAKATLAGTDTAVKDLADGYWDGNVNIEFTATWDGEFTS
;
A
#
# COMPACT_ATOMS: atom_id res chain seq x y z
N MET A 1 21.22 12.40 -18.16
CA MET A 1 21.11 11.86 -16.79
C MET A 1 19.91 12.51 -16.11
N LYS A 2 18.74 11.86 -16.13
CA LYS A 2 17.59 12.30 -15.33
C LYS A 2 17.54 11.41 -14.10
N LYS A 3 17.90 11.98 -12.94
CA LYS A 3 17.76 11.31 -11.64
C LYS A 3 16.26 11.09 -11.43
N LEU A 4 15.80 9.84 -11.47
CA LEU A 4 14.44 9.48 -11.09
C LEU A 4 14.34 9.70 -9.57
N ALA A 5 13.81 10.86 -9.20
CA ALA A 5 13.55 11.22 -7.81
C ALA A 5 12.32 10.45 -7.35
N ILE A 6 12.52 9.56 -6.39
CA ILE A 6 11.44 8.89 -5.68
C ILE A 6 10.63 9.96 -4.97
N SER A 7 9.38 10.08 -5.37
CA SER A 7 8.44 11.01 -4.77
C SER A 7 7.37 10.16 -4.10
N VAL A 8 7.59 9.76 -2.85
CA VAL A 8 6.47 9.26 -2.02
C VAL A 8 5.63 10.48 -1.71
N ILE A 9 4.67 10.78 -2.58
CA ILE A 9 3.74 11.88 -2.39
C ILE A 9 2.61 11.37 -1.48
N ALA A 10 2.82 11.49 -0.17
CA ALA A 10 1.74 11.31 0.80
C ALA A 10 0.89 12.60 0.81
N ILE A 11 -0.24 12.59 0.09
CA ILE A 11 -1.22 13.68 0.19
C ILE A 11 -2.08 13.39 1.41
N ALA A 12 -1.80 14.06 2.52
CA ALA A 12 -2.67 14.03 3.69
C ALA A 12 -3.80 15.04 3.45
N VAL A 13 -5.03 14.55 3.22
CA VAL A 13 -6.22 15.41 3.21
C VAL A 13 -6.81 15.36 4.61
N LEU A 14 -6.68 16.48 5.34
CA LEU A 14 -7.42 16.67 6.58
C LEU A 14 -8.86 16.98 6.21
N GLY A 15 -9.76 16.02 6.44
CA GLY A 15 -11.19 16.27 6.43
C GLY A 15 -11.56 17.07 7.67
N SER A 16 -11.34 18.38 7.67
CA SER A 16 -11.92 19.26 8.68
C SER A 16 -13.41 19.45 8.34
N ALA A 17 -14.23 18.44 8.62
CA ALA A 17 -15.61 18.76 8.96
C ALA A 17 -15.52 19.65 10.20
N GLY A 18 -15.98 20.89 10.08
CA GLY A 18 -16.03 21.80 11.21
C GLY A 18 -16.74 21.15 12.39
N LEU A 19 -16.49 21.70 13.58
CA LEU A 19 -17.18 21.53 14.86
C LEU A 19 -16.17 21.13 15.94
N ALA A 20 -16.02 22.04 16.89
CA ALA A 20 -15.46 21.90 18.22
C ALA A 20 -15.96 20.70 19.06
N ASN A 21 -16.79 19.80 18.49
CA ASN A 21 -17.55 18.75 19.19
C ASN A 21 -17.75 17.47 18.35
N ALA A 22 -17.01 17.25 17.25
CA ALA A 22 -17.15 16.00 16.50
C ALA A 22 -16.53 14.84 17.31
N ALA A 23 -17.32 13.82 17.66
CA ALA A 23 -16.88 12.65 18.43
C ALA A 23 -15.78 11.81 17.74
N SER A 24 -15.56 12.06 16.44
CA SER A 24 -14.58 11.38 15.61
C SER A 24 -13.82 12.38 14.75
N ARG A 25 -12.50 12.22 14.65
CA ARG A 25 -11.60 12.92 13.72
C ARG A 25 -10.98 11.91 12.77
N SER A 26 -10.85 12.24 11.49
CA SER A 26 -10.25 11.34 10.50
C SER A 26 -9.26 12.04 9.58
N ALA A 27 -8.23 11.31 9.16
CA ALA A 27 -7.28 11.74 8.16
C ALA A 27 -7.01 10.58 7.18
N THR A 28 -6.81 10.90 5.90
CA THR A 28 -6.43 9.93 4.88
C THR A 28 -5.09 10.30 4.28
N ALA A 29 -4.32 9.28 3.86
CA ALA A 29 -3.09 9.45 3.11
C ALA A 29 -2.93 8.29 2.12
N THR A 30 -2.42 8.57 0.93
CA THR A 30 -2.14 7.53 -0.08
C THR A 30 -0.65 7.35 -0.23
N ALA A 31 -0.20 6.09 -0.15
CA ALA A 31 1.16 5.70 -0.53
C ALA A 31 1.13 5.10 -1.94
N SER A 32 2.07 5.54 -2.78
CA SER A 32 2.22 5.09 -4.18
C SER A 32 3.58 4.43 -4.35
N TRP A 33 3.58 3.23 -4.95
CA TRP A 33 4.79 2.55 -5.41
C TRP A 33 4.75 2.41 -6.93
N ASP A 34 5.79 2.90 -7.59
CA ASP A 34 6.03 2.62 -9.00
C ASP A 34 6.42 1.14 -9.12
N ALA A 35 5.71 0.41 -9.99
CA ALA A 35 5.86 -1.01 -10.15
C ALA A 35 6.19 -1.39 -11.59
N LYS A 36 7.12 -2.35 -11.70
CA LYS A 36 7.73 -2.82 -12.94
C LYS A 36 7.61 -4.34 -12.99
N ALA A 37 7.02 -4.93 -14.03
CA ALA A 37 7.09 -6.38 -14.24
C ALA A 37 7.76 -6.70 -15.57
N ILE A 38 8.74 -7.60 -15.54
CA ILE A 38 9.54 -7.99 -16.69
C ILE A 38 9.43 -9.51 -16.87
N LYS A 39 8.94 -9.92 -18.04
CA LYS A 39 9.00 -11.30 -18.52
C LYS A 39 9.97 -11.34 -19.69
N ASP A 40 11.11 -11.99 -19.47
CA ASP A 40 12.14 -12.21 -20.47
C ASP A 40 12.62 -13.66 -20.32
N THR A 41 12.24 -14.50 -21.28
CA THR A 41 12.57 -15.94 -21.31
C THR A 41 13.72 -16.27 -22.25
N HIS A 42 14.28 -15.26 -22.93
CA HIS A 42 15.30 -15.45 -23.96
C HIS A 42 16.68 -14.92 -23.54
N SER A 43 16.73 -13.95 -22.63
CA SER A 43 17.99 -13.39 -22.14
C SER A 43 18.64 -14.25 -21.06
N MET A 44 19.96 -14.42 -21.14
CA MET A 44 20.76 -15.14 -20.14
C MET A 44 21.00 -14.35 -18.85
N LEU A 45 20.75 -13.03 -18.83
CA LEU A 45 20.96 -12.15 -17.68
C LEU A 45 19.97 -10.98 -17.68
N VAL A 46 19.22 -10.83 -16.58
CA VAL A 46 18.33 -9.70 -16.32
C VAL A 46 18.91 -8.87 -15.19
N VAL A 47 19.04 -7.54 -15.39
CA VAL A 47 19.51 -6.60 -14.35
C VAL A 47 18.39 -5.61 -14.01
N THR A 48 18.11 -5.48 -12.72
CA THR A 48 17.00 -4.70 -12.16
C THR A 48 17.53 -3.54 -11.29
N PRO A 49 17.08 -2.28 -11.48
CA PRO A 49 17.46 -1.17 -10.62
C PRO A 49 16.73 -1.19 -9.27
N MET A 50 17.47 -0.95 -8.18
CA MET A 50 16.98 -0.93 -6.79
C MET A 50 16.33 0.41 -6.47
N LYS A 51 14.99 0.46 -6.40
CA LYS A 51 14.15 1.33 -5.53
C LYS A 51 12.67 1.41 -5.96
N SER A 52 12.29 0.84 -7.10
CA SER A 52 10.90 0.56 -7.51
C SER A 52 10.55 -0.92 -7.31
N LEU A 53 9.29 -1.25 -7.05
CA LEU A 53 8.86 -2.66 -6.96
C LEU A 53 9.11 -3.30 -8.32
N THR A 54 10.04 -4.27 -8.39
CA THR A 54 10.36 -4.93 -9.66
C THR A 54 10.13 -6.42 -9.56
N PHE A 55 9.24 -6.90 -10.42
CA PHE A 55 8.88 -8.29 -10.56
C PHE A 55 9.60 -8.90 -11.76
N ASN A 56 10.38 -9.95 -11.51
CA ASN A 56 11.04 -10.74 -12.54
C ASN A 56 10.33 -12.10 -12.64
N TYR A 57 10.00 -12.48 -13.87
CA TYR A 57 9.44 -13.80 -14.13
C TYR A 57 10.51 -14.87 -13.97
N ALA A 58 10.25 -15.86 -13.13
CA ALA A 58 11.11 -17.02 -12.93
C ALA A 58 10.56 -18.21 -13.72
N GLU A 59 11.13 -18.46 -14.90
CA GLU A 59 10.64 -19.47 -15.85
C GLU A 59 10.50 -20.86 -15.24
N GLY A 60 11.51 -21.35 -14.51
CA GLY A 60 11.47 -22.67 -13.87
C GLY A 60 10.42 -22.83 -12.75
N MET A 61 9.78 -21.74 -12.31
CA MET A 61 8.67 -21.75 -11.34
C MET A 61 7.36 -21.22 -11.93
N GLU A 62 7.38 -20.84 -13.21
CA GLU A 62 6.28 -20.23 -13.95
C GLU A 62 5.58 -19.05 -13.27
N ARG A 63 6.29 -18.29 -12.43
CA ARG A 63 5.72 -17.18 -11.65
C ARG A 63 6.67 -16.01 -11.51
N PHE A 64 6.11 -14.83 -11.24
CA PHE A 64 6.90 -13.70 -10.77
C PHE A 64 7.36 -13.90 -9.32
N ASN A 65 8.51 -13.33 -8.98
CA ASN A 65 8.96 -13.24 -7.59
C ASN A 65 8.05 -12.31 -6.75
N THR A 66 8.19 -12.38 -5.42
CA THR A 66 7.56 -11.46 -4.47
C THR A 66 8.51 -10.30 -4.17
N GLN A 67 7.97 -9.13 -3.83
CA GLN A 67 8.72 -7.95 -3.40
C GLN A 67 8.19 -7.44 -2.06
N GLU A 68 9.04 -6.86 -1.22
CA GLU A 68 8.61 -6.13 -0.03
C GLU A 68 8.68 -4.63 -0.27
N GLY A 69 7.60 -3.91 0.08
CA GLY A 69 7.56 -2.45 0.04
C GLY A 69 7.34 -1.88 1.43
N ALA A 70 8.39 -1.31 2.01
CA ALA A 70 8.34 -0.66 3.31
C ALA A 70 7.56 0.68 3.23
N PHE A 71 6.92 1.04 4.33
CA PHE A 71 6.27 2.32 4.53
C PHE A 71 6.45 2.81 5.98
N ASP A 72 6.46 4.12 6.15
CA ASP A 72 6.41 4.76 7.46
C ASP A 72 5.04 5.44 7.65
N VAL A 73 4.39 5.19 8.78
CA VAL A 73 3.19 5.92 9.20
C VAL A 73 3.58 6.84 10.35
N THR A 74 3.23 8.12 10.24
CA THR A 74 3.39 9.06 11.35
C THR A 74 2.05 9.73 11.66
N ILE A 75 1.61 9.60 12.90
CA ILE A 75 0.40 10.23 13.42
C ILE A 75 0.73 11.43 14.29
N ALA A 76 -0.16 12.41 14.31
CA ALA A 76 -0.18 13.45 15.34
C ALA A 76 -1.24 13.07 16.37
N GLY A 77 -0.84 12.97 17.63
CA GLY A 77 -1.77 12.69 18.71
C GLY A 77 -2.87 13.76 18.78
N GLN A 78 -4.06 13.32 19.17
CA GLN A 78 -5.25 14.14 19.32
C GLN A 78 -5.69 14.09 20.78
N SER A 79 -5.36 15.14 21.54
CA SER A 79 -5.81 15.27 22.93
C SER A 79 -7.33 15.11 23.03
N GLY A 80 -7.78 14.24 23.94
CA GLY A 80 -9.19 13.88 24.09
C GLY A 80 -9.61 12.60 23.37
N ALA A 81 -8.76 12.03 22.51
CA ALA A 81 -9.01 10.72 21.92
C ALA A 81 -9.00 9.63 23.00
N SER A 82 -10.05 8.81 23.04
CA SER A 82 -10.07 7.56 23.81
C SER A 82 -9.55 6.39 22.97
N ASP A 83 -9.79 6.45 21.66
CA ASP A 83 -9.53 5.35 20.73
C ASP A 83 -8.88 5.81 19.42
N PHE A 84 -8.20 4.86 18.78
CA PHE A 84 -7.53 5.05 17.50
C PHE A 84 -7.68 3.82 16.61
N LYS A 85 -7.96 4.10 15.34
CA LYS A 85 -8.07 3.09 14.29
C LYS A 85 -7.29 3.50 13.05
N LEU A 86 -6.52 2.57 12.50
CA LEU A 86 -5.84 2.70 11.21
C LEU A 86 -6.28 1.56 10.31
N THR A 87 -6.73 1.90 9.11
CA THR A 87 -7.09 0.93 8.07
C THR A 87 -6.33 1.21 6.78
N SER A 88 -6.17 0.19 5.94
CA SER A 88 -5.62 0.32 4.59
C SER A 88 -6.50 -0.30 3.52
N LYS A 89 -6.46 0.24 2.31
CA LYS A 89 -7.29 -0.18 1.18
C LYS A 89 -6.56 0.05 -0.15
N ILE A 90 -6.70 -0.89 -1.08
CA ILE A 90 -6.15 -0.73 -2.44
C ILE A 90 -7.00 0.28 -3.21
N ILE A 91 -6.34 1.24 -3.85
CA ILE A 91 -6.96 2.22 -4.76
C ILE A 91 -6.68 1.85 -6.22
N SER A 92 -5.44 1.46 -6.53
CA SER A 92 -5.06 0.92 -7.84
C SER A 92 -3.92 -0.07 -7.70
N ASN A 93 -3.88 -1.09 -8.55
CA ASN A 93 -2.86 -2.13 -8.51
C ASN A 93 -2.66 -2.83 -9.87
N THR A 94 -2.99 -2.17 -10.97
CA THR A 94 -2.89 -2.75 -12.31
C THR A 94 -1.66 -2.20 -13.03
N LEU A 95 -0.82 -3.12 -13.53
CA LEU A 95 0.26 -2.82 -14.46
C LEU A 95 -0.23 -3.16 -15.86
N THR A 96 0.03 -2.29 -16.83
CA THR A 96 -0.47 -2.47 -18.20
C THR A 96 0.69 -2.49 -19.18
N ARG A 97 0.51 -3.22 -20.28
CA ARG A 97 1.35 -3.13 -21.46
C ARG A 97 0.52 -2.67 -22.64
N SER A 98 0.86 -1.50 -23.16
CA SER A 98 0.07 -0.85 -24.21
C SER A 98 0.16 -1.53 -25.58
N SER A 99 1.22 -2.32 -25.84
CA SER A 99 1.44 -2.95 -27.14
C SER A 99 0.46 -4.09 -27.47
N ASP A 100 -0.16 -4.72 -26.46
CA ASP A 100 -0.98 -5.92 -26.66
C ASP A 100 -2.20 -6.02 -25.72
N GLN A 101 -2.51 -4.95 -24.97
CA GLN A 101 -3.62 -4.92 -24.01
C GLN A 101 -3.51 -6.01 -22.92
N SER A 102 -2.32 -6.50 -22.65
CA SER A 102 -2.08 -7.36 -21.49
C SER A 102 -1.96 -6.53 -20.22
N ALA A 103 -2.47 -7.06 -19.12
CA ALA A 103 -2.40 -6.42 -17.82
C ALA A 103 -2.07 -7.43 -16.72
N LEU A 104 -1.36 -6.96 -15.70
CA LEU A 104 -1.05 -7.72 -14.50
C LEU A 104 -1.67 -7.01 -13.30
N THR A 105 -2.36 -7.75 -12.44
CA THR A 105 -2.85 -7.24 -11.16
C THR A 105 -1.85 -7.62 -10.07
N VAL A 106 -1.37 -6.60 -9.36
CA VAL A 106 -0.46 -6.75 -8.22
C VAL A 106 -1.29 -7.05 -6.96
N GLY A 107 -1.10 -8.23 -6.38
CA GLY A 107 -1.58 -8.54 -5.03
C GLY A 107 -0.78 -7.79 -3.99
N VAL A 108 -1.44 -7.36 -2.92
CA VAL A 108 -0.83 -6.68 -1.79
C VAL A 108 -1.25 -7.40 -0.52
N GLN A 109 -0.28 -7.76 0.31
CA GLN A 109 -0.50 -8.53 1.53
C GLN A 109 0.05 -7.80 2.74
N TRP A 110 -0.74 -7.78 3.82
CA TRP A 110 -0.35 -7.33 5.15
C TRP A 110 -0.37 -8.50 6.11
N ASN A 111 0.80 -8.82 6.69
CA ASN A 111 0.97 -9.98 7.58
C ASN A 111 0.39 -11.30 7.01
N GLY A 112 0.52 -11.49 5.70
CA GLY A 112 0.05 -12.67 4.98
C GLY A 112 -1.43 -12.66 4.57
N ALA A 113 -2.19 -11.62 4.93
CA ALA A 113 -3.58 -11.44 4.48
C ALA A 113 -3.68 -10.48 3.31
N ASP A 114 -4.48 -10.83 2.29
CA ASP A 114 -4.69 -9.99 1.11
C ASP A 114 -5.45 -8.71 1.47
N LEU A 115 -4.94 -7.58 1.00
CA LEU A 115 -5.68 -6.33 0.99
C LEU A 115 -6.72 -6.35 -0.13
N SER A 116 -7.81 -5.63 0.10
CA SER A 116 -8.91 -5.50 -0.85
C SER A 116 -9.08 -4.05 -1.34
N ALA A 117 -9.60 -3.91 -2.56
CA ALA A 117 -10.07 -2.64 -3.11
C ALA A 117 -11.51 -2.29 -2.70
N SER A 118 -12.23 -3.19 -2.02
CA SER A 118 -13.60 -2.96 -1.54
C SER A 118 -13.67 -2.78 -0.03
N THR A 119 -12.94 -3.61 0.72
CA THR A 119 -13.04 -3.71 2.17
C THR A 119 -11.73 -3.26 2.82
N PRO A 120 -11.73 -2.19 3.64
CA PRO A 120 -10.54 -1.77 4.36
C PRO A 120 -10.03 -2.86 5.30
N THR A 121 -8.73 -3.10 5.29
CA THR A 121 -8.05 -3.99 6.23
C THR A 121 -7.66 -3.21 7.47
N VAL A 122 -8.03 -3.71 8.66
CA VAL A 122 -7.65 -3.09 9.93
C VAL A 122 -6.20 -3.39 10.25
N MET A 123 -5.41 -2.35 10.49
CA MET A 123 -4.00 -2.46 10.85
C MET A 123 -3.76 -2.13 12.32
N VAL A 124 -4.47 -1.12 12.83
CA VAL A 124 -4.50 -0.76 14.26
C VAL A 124 -5.96 -0.52 14.64
N ASP A 125 -6.38 -0.99 15.80
CA ASP A 125 -7.68 -0.72 16.40
C ASP A 125 -7.55 -0.90 17.91
N THR A 126 -7.42 0.21 18.64
CA THR A 126 -7.18 0.18 20.09
C THR A 126 -8.35 -0.42 20.85
N SER A 127 -9.58 -0.15 20.42
CA SER A 127 -10.81 -0.67 21.03
C SER A 127 -10.90 -2.19 20.97
N ASN A 128 -10.31 -2.79 19.93
CA ASN A 128 -10.26 -4.23 19.69
C ASN A 128 -8.87 -4.85 19.99
N GLY A 129 -7.93 -4.10 20.56
CA GLY A 129 -6.59 -4.57 20.89
C GLY A 129 -5.70 -4.93 19.69
N VAL A 130 -6.02 -4.44 18.49
CA VAL A 130 -5.27 -4.73 17.26
C VAL A 130 -4.13 -3.71 17.10
N SER A 131 -2.91 -4.20 16.92
CA SER A 131 -1.76 -3.35 16.56
C SER A 131 -0.89 -3.93 15.44
N ALA A 132 -0.96 -5.24 15.19
CA ALA A 132 -0.42 -5.93 14.01
C ALA A 132 1.04 -5.57 13.60
N GLY A 133 1.91 -5.24 14.56
CA GLY A 133 3.30 -4.82 14.30
C GLY A 133 3.53 -3.31 14.31
N LEU A 134 2.46 -2.51 14.42
CA LEU A 134 2.46 -1.04 14.55
C LEU A 134 2.15 -0.59 15.99
N ALA A 135 2.55 -1.36 17.00
CA ALA A 135 2.20 -1.17 18.41
C ALA A 135 2.58 0.19 19.01
N ALA A 136 3.54 0.90 18.40
CA ALA A 136 3.86 2.28 18.80
C ALA A 136 2.67 3.23 18.59
N LEU A 137 1.85 3.01 17.56
CA LEU A 137 0.68 3.86 17.26
C LEU A 137 -0.51 3.58 18.19
N SER A 138 -0.59 2.39 18.78
CA SER A 138 -1.69 1.98 19.67
C SER A 138 -1.48 2.41 21.13
N GLN A 139 -0.40 3.12 21.45
CA GLN A 139 -0.17 3.63 22.80
C GLN A 139 -0.96 4.92 23.02
N ALA A 140 -1.62 5.08 24.18
CA ALA A 140 -2.40 6.28 24.49
C ALA A 140 -1.59 7.57 24.32
N GLY A 141 -0.31 7.59 24.73
CA GLY A 141 0.56 8.76 24.50
C GLY A 141 0.80 9.09 23.02
N ALA A 142 0.67 8.11 22.12
CA ALA A 142 0.84 8.30 20.69
C ALA A 142 -0.40 8.89 20.01
N TYR A 143 -1.58 8.32 20.26
CA TYR A 143 -2.81 8.75 19.59
C TYR A 143 -3.61 9.81 20.37
N ALA A 144 -3.47 9.89 21.70
CA ALA A 144 -4.15 10.86 22.55
C ALA A 144 -3.21 11.94 23.14
N GLY A 145 -1.90 11.85 22.88
CA GLY A 145 -0.93 12.86 23.31
C GLY A 145 -0.90 14.10 22.41
N ALA A 146 0.01 15.04 22.72
CA ALA A 146 0.24 16.24 21.91
C ALA A 146 1.38 16.08 20.88
N GLY A 147 2.12 14.97 20.94
CA GLY A 147 3.29 14.70 20.11
C GLY A 147 2.98 14.00 18.80
N ARG A 148 4.04 13.74 18.00
CA ARG A 148 3.97 12.87 16.83
C ARG A 148 4.63 11.54 17.14
N THR A 149 4.04 10.47 16.64
CA THR A 149 4.58 9.11 16.79
C THR A 149 4.62 8.44 15.43
N SER A 150 5.71 7.72 15.17
CA SER A 150 5.93 7.00 13.92
C SER A 150 6.03 5.50 14.16
N ALA A 151 5.61 4.72 13.17
CA ALA A 151 5.83 3.29 13.09
C ALA A 151 6.11 2.89 11.65
N GLN A 152 6.91 1.83 11.48
CA GLN A 152 7.26 1.28 10.18
C GLN A 152 6.54 -0.05 9.96
N GLY A 153 6.10 -0.29 8.72
CA GLY A 153 5.59 -1.58 8.28
C GLY A 153 6.07 -1.90 6.87
N ALA A 154 5.73 -3.09 6.39
CA ALA A 154 5.97 -3.48 5.01
C ALA A 154 4.79 -4.31 4.49
N PHE A 155 4.42 -4.08 3.23
CA PHE A 155 3.55 -4.99 2.50
C PHE A 155 4.38 -5.97 1.67
N ALA A 156 3.88 -7.18 1.53
CA ALA A 156 4.36 -8.10 0.51
C ALA A 156 3.53 -7.89 -0.77
N PHE A 157 4.23 -7.75 -1.90
CA PHE A 157 3.64 -7.56 -3.22
C PHE A 157 3.96 -8.75 -4.11
N ASN A 158 2.98 -9.21 -4.88
CA ASN A 158 3.14 -10.30 -5.85
C ASN A 158 2.29 -10.02 -7.09
N ILE A 159 2.55 -10.72 -8.19
CA ILE A 159 1.59 -10.76 -9.30
C ILE A 159 0.52 -11.78 -8.96
N ALA A 160 -0.71 -11.31 -8.73
CA ALA A 160 -1.83 -12.14 -8.31
C ALA A 160 -2.65 -12.64 -9.49
N LYS A 161 -2.72 -11.86 -10.58
CA LYS A 161 -3.53 -12.17 -11.75
C LYS A 161 -2.94 -11.56 -13.02
N ALA A 162 -3.20 -12.22 -14.15
CA ALA A 162 -2.87 -11.74 -15.48
C ALA A 162 -4.11 -11.76 -16.38
N THR A 163 -4.20 -10.79 -17.29
CA THR A 163 -5.23 -10.72 -18.32
C THR A 163 -4.64 -10.34 -19.68
N LEU A 164 -5.32 -10.75 -20.74
CA LEU A 164 -5.07 -10.31 -22.12
C LEU A 164 -6.39 -9.81 -22.70
N ALA A 165 -6.43 -8.55 -23.13
CA ALA A 165 -7.65 -7.89 -23.61
C ALA A 165 -8.84 -8.07 -22.65
N GLY A 166 -8.56 -7.99 -21.34
CA GLY A 166 -9.57 -8.13 -20.27
C GLY A 166 -9.96 -9.56 -19.90
N THR A 167 -9.45 -10.57 -20.58
CA THR A 167 -9.73 -11.99 -20.27
C THR A 167 -8.62 -12.58 -19.41
N ASP A 168 -8.98 -13.34 -18.38
CA ASP A 168 -8.05 -14.06 -17.52
C ASP A 168 -7.15 -14.99 -18.34
N THR A 169 -5.84 -14.89 -18.13
CA THR A 169 -4.86 -15.71 -18.83
C THR A 169 -3.75 -16.12 -17.88
N ALA A 170 -3.13 -17.27 -18.13
CA ALA A 170 -1.99 -17.67 -17.33
C ALA A 170 -0.77 -16.80 -17.70
N VAL A 171 0.04 -16.44 -16.70
CA VAL A 171 1.23 -15.61 -16.92
C VAL A 171 2.17 -16.21 -17.96
N LYS A 172 2.33 -17.54 -17.97
CA LYS A 172 3.16 -18.26 -18.95
C LYS A 172 2.71 -18.05 -20.39
N ASP A 173 1.42 -17.79 -20.61
CA ASP A 173 0.81 -17.64 -21.93
C ASP A 173 0.87 -16.18 -22.43
N LEU A 174 1.35 -15.24 -21.60
CA LEU A 174 1.65 -13.88 -22.03
C LEU A 174 2.96 -13.82 -22.81
N ALA A 175 2.98 -13.06 -23.90
CA ALA A 175 4.20 -12.78 -24.65
C ALA A 175 5.21 -12.01 -23.78
N ASP A 176 6.50 -12.29 -23.96
CA ASP A 176 7.59 -11.58 -23.28
C ASP A 176 7.46 -10.06 -23.44
N GLY A 177 7.82 -9.32 -22.40
CA GLY A 177 7.74 -7.87 -22.40
C GLY A 177 7.70 -7.24 -21.02
N TYR A 178 7.18 -6.01 -21.02
CA TYR A 178 7.28 -5.09 -19.91
C TYR A 178 5.90 -4.47 -19.57
N TRP A 179 5.53 -4.54 -18.30
CA TRP A 179 4.33 -3.91 -17.75
C TRP A 179 4.70 -2.88 -16.69
N ASP A 180 4.01 -1.75 -16.72
CA ASP A 180 4.20 -0.66 -15.76
C ASP A 180 2.88 -0.07 -15.26
N GLY A 181 2.97 0.55 -14.09
CA GLY A 181 1.86 1.20 -13.43
C GLY A 181 2.18 1.47 -11.96
N ASN A 182 1.19 1.97 -11.24
CA ASN A 182 1.32 2.36 -9.85
C ASN A 182 0.41 1.51 -8.97
N VAL A 183 0.99 1.03 -7.87
CA VAL A 183 0.23 0.42 -6.78
C VAL A 183 -0.03 1.51 -5.74
N ASN A 184 -1.29 1.89 -5.58
CA ASN A 184 -1.74 2.93 -4.67
C ASN A 184 -2.54 2.31 -3.53
N ILE A 185 -2.12 2.57 -2.30
CA ILE A 185 -2.79 2.11 -1.08
C ILE A 185 -3.16 3.34 -0.26
N GLU A 186 -4.44 3.47 0.02
CA GLU A 186 -4.95 4.48 0.95
C GLU A 186 -4.88 3.96 2.37
N PHE A 187 -4.45 4.82 3.28
CA PHE A 187 -4.50 4.65 4.71
C PHE A 187 -5.51 5.63 5.29
N THR A 188 -6.42 5.14 6.12
CA THR A 188 -7.38 5.97 6.85
C THR A 188 -7.15 5.83 8.34
N ALA A 189 -6.84 6.94 8.99
CA ALA A 189 -6.67 7.06 10.43
C ALA A 189 -7.89 7.75 11.03
N THR A 190 -8.45 7.18 12.10
CA THR A 190 -9.60 7.70 12.83
C THR A 190 -9.28 7.75 14.32
N TRP A 191 -9.62 8.87 14.95
CA TRP A 191 -9.57 9.07 16.39
C TRP A 191 -10.98 9.27 16.89
N ASP A 192 -11.40 8.50 17.87
CA ASP A 192 -12.68 8.68 18.54
C ASP A 192 -12.43 9.20 19.96
N GLY A 193 -13.27 10.13 20.42
CA GLY A 193 -13.16 10.70 21.76
C GLY A 193 -13.87 12.03 21.94
N GLU A 194 -13.62 12.66 23.09
CA GLU A 194 -14.15 13.97 23.42
C GLU A 194 -13.08 15.03 23.19
N PHE A 195 -13.18 15.75 22.07
CA PHE A 195 -12.20 16.76 21.72
C PHE A 195 -12.67 18.15 22.13
N THR A 196 -11.85 18.85 22.90
CA THR A 196 -12.06 20.27 23.18
C THR A 196 -11.43 21.12 22.07
N SER A 197 -12.14 22.15 21.61
CA SER A 197 -11.63 23.17 20.67
C SER A 197 -10.64 24.14 21.29
#